data_AF-A0A4D4MK64-F1
#
_entry.id   AF-A0A4D4MK64-F1
#
_cell.length_a   1.000
_cell.length_b   1.000
_cell.length_c   1.000
_cell.angle_alpha   90.00
_cell.angle_beta   90.00
_cell.angle_gamma   90.00
#
_symmetry.space_group_name_H-M   'P 1'
#
loop_
_entity.id
_entity.type
_entity.pdbx_description
1 polymer ?
#
loop_
_entity_poly.entity_id
_entity_poly.type
_entity_poly.pdbx_seq_one_letter_code
_entity_poly.pdbx_strand_id
1 'polypeptide(L)'
;MTVSTLSQHRRVPPYGMAGGEPGALGANRVERADGTVTELGGSDTADVGPGDVLVVETPGGGGYGPPPRDNDQAGEETDDLRAH
;
A
#
# COMPACT_ATOMS: atom_id res chain seq x y z
N MET A 1 -10.32 2.55 21.56
CA MET A 1 -9.27 3.53 21.17
C MET A 1 -9.67 4.08 19.81
N THR A 2 -9.30 5.29 19.47
CA THR A 2 -9.63 5.86 18.15
C THR A 2 -8.35 6.03 17.34
N VAL A 3 -8.40 5.65 16.07
CA VAL A 3 -7.30 5.82 15.11
C VAL A 3 -7.77 6.78 14.03
N SER A 4 -6.95 7.79 13.75
CA SER A 4 -7.13 8.67 12.59
C SER A 4 -5.99 8.44 11.60
N THR A 5 -6.32 8.40 10.32
CA THR A 5 -5.34 8.19 9.25
C THR A 5 -5.29 9.43 8.37
N LEU A 6 -4.07 9.86 8.02
CA LEU A 6 -3.81 10.87 7.01
C LEU A 6 -2.68 10.37 6.11
N SER A 7 -3.01 10.00 4.90
CA SER A 7 -2.11 9.37 3.94
C SER A 7 -2.52 9.74 2.51
N GLN A 8 -1.53 9.99 1.67
CA GLN A 8 -1.73 10.32 0.26
C GLN A 8 -1.56 9.07 -0.61
N HIS A 9 -1.82 9.23 -1.91
CA HIS A 9 -1.73 8.14 -2.88
C HIS A 9 -2.60 6.92 -2.55
N ARG A 10 -3.80 7.20 -2.01
CA ARG A 10 -4.92 6.25 -1.86
C ARG A 10 -5.92 6.28 -3.02
N ARG A 11 -5.78 7.27 -3.90
CA ARG A 11 -6.61 7.46 -5.10
C ARG A 11 -5.79 7.80 -6.33
N VAL A 12 -4.82 8.69 -6.20
CA VAL A 12 -3.94 9.11 -7.29
C VAL A 12 -2.56 8.48 -7.10
N PRO A 13 -2.08 7.64 -8.03
CA PRO A 13 -0.80 6.94 -7.86
C PRO A 13 0.37 7.91 -7.91
N PRO A 14 1.52 7.55 -7.30
CA PRO A 14 2.78 8.25 -7.55
C PRO A 14 3.12 8.18 -9.04
N TYR A 15 3.47 9.31 -9.64
CA TYR A 15 3.73 9.40 -11.08
C TYR A 15 5.10 8.79 -11.43
N GLY A 16 5.21 8.22 -12.62
CA GLY A 16 6.49 7.84 -13.21
C GLY A 16 7.16 9.01 -13.94
N MET A 17 8.46 8.89 -14.20
CA MET A 17 9.27 9.92 -14.86
C MET A 17 9.99 9.37 -16.11
N ALA A 18 10.26 10.25 -17.08
CA ALA A 18 11.00 9.93 -18.31
C ALA A 18 10.44 8.73 -19.09
N GLY A 19 9.11 8.55 -19.09
CA GLY A 19 8.43 7.42 -19.72
C GLY A 19 8.16 6.23 -18.80
N GLY A 20 8.48 6.34 -17.51
CA GLY A 20 8.15 5.34 -16.50
C GLY A 20 6.68 5.30 -16.11
N GLU A 21 6.24 4.13 -15.65
CA GLU A 21 4.86 3.87 -15.26
C GLU A 21 4.54 4.37 -13.85
N PRO A 22 3.27 4.68 -13.54
CA PRO A 22 2.85 5.05 -12.18
C PRO A 22 3.09 3.91 -11.17
N GLY A 23 3.39 4.29 -9.92
CA GLY A 23 3.48 3.35 -8.80
C GLY A 23 2.11 2.83 -8.35
N ALA A 24 2.10 1.73 -7.60
CA ALA A 24 0.87 1.23 -7.00
C ALA A 24 0.31 2.21 -5.95
N LEU A 25 -1.02 2.29 -5.88
CA LEU A 25 -1.71 2.92 -4.75
C LEU A 25 -1.42 2.11 -3.49
N GLY A 26 -1.33 2.78 -2.35
CA GLY A 26 -1.43 2.07 -1.09
C GLY A 26 -2.86 2.12 -0.53
N ALA A 27 -3.10 1.41 0.55
CA ALA A 27 -4.40 1.24 1.17
C ALA A 27 -4.31 1.32 2.70
N ASN A 28 -5.45 1.55 3.35
CA ASN A 28 -5.58 1.47 4.80
C ASN A 28 -6.83 0.67 5.12
N ARG A 29 -6.78 -0.20 6.12
CA ARG A 29 -7.97 -0.90 6.61
C ARG A 29 -7.84 -1.24 8.08
N VAL A 30 -8.98 -1.49 8.73
CA VAL A 30 -9.03 -2.17 10.02
C VAL A 30 -9.54 -3.58 9.81
N GLU A 31 -8.73 -4.57 10.16
CA GLU A 31 -9.16 -5.95 10.32
C GLU A 31 -9.70 -6.11 11.73
N ARG A 32 -10.98 -6.48 11.85
CA ARG A 32 -11.68 -6.60 13.12
C ARG A 32 -11.37 -7.94 13.78
N ALA A 33 -11.47 -7.98 15.11
CA ALA A 33 -11.28 -9.22 15.86
C ALA A 33 -12.26 -10.35 15.45
N ASP A 34 -13.41 -10.02 14.87
CA ASP A 34 -14.38 -10.97 14.33
C ASP A 34 -14.09 -11.43 12.89
N GLY A 35 -13.01 -10.94 12.29
CA GLY A 35 -12.58 -11.24 10.92
C GLY A 35 -13.19 -10.34 9.85
N THR A 36 -14.07 -9.39 10.20
CA THR A 36 -14.56 -8.41 9.24
C THR A 36 -13.50 -7.35 8.90
N VAL A 37 -13.62 -6.73 7.74
CA VAL A 37 -12.66 -5.71 7.27
C VAL A 37 -13.39 -4.40 7.01
N THR A 38 -12.83 -3.31 7.53
CA THR A 38 -13.28 -1.95 7.26
C THR A 38 -12.19 -1.19 6.50
N GLU A 39 -12.41 -0.91 5.22
CA GLU A 39 -11.52 -0.05 4.43
C GLU A 39 -11.56 1.39 4.95
N LEU A 40 -10.40 2.04 4.97
CA LEU A 40 -10.23 3.43 5.39
C LEU A 40 -9.68 4.29 4.24
N GLY A 41 -10.20 5.51 4.12
CA GLY A 41 -9.73 6.48 3.16
C GLY A 41 -8.32 7.02 3.44
N GLY A 42 -7.87 7.94 2.59
CA GLY A 42 -6.63 8.70 2.83
C GLY A 42 -6.75 9.74 3.94
N SER A 43 -7.96 10.12 4.33
CA SER A 43 -8.25 10.99 5.47
C SER A 43 -9.49 10.42 6.15
N ASP A 44 -9.30 9.66 7.21
CA ASP A 44 -10.39 8.91 7.83
C ASP A 44 -10.16 8.68 9.32
N THR A 45 -11.17 8.18 10.03
CA THR A 45 -11.09 7.83 11.45
C THR A 45 -11.95 6.61 11.75
N ALA A 46 -11.45 5.72 12.61
CA ALA A 46 -12.17 4.55 13.08
C ALA A 46 -11.93 4.30 14.56
N ASP A 47 -12.97 3.85 15.26
CA ASP A 47 -12.82 3.24 16.57
C ASP A 47 -12.29 1.83 16.43
N VAL A 48 -11.33 1.45 17.28
CA VAL A 48 -10.72 0.14 17.35
C VAL A 48 -10.79 -0.43 18.76
N GLY A 49 -11.08 -1.73 18.82
CA GLY A 49 -11.13 -2.52 20.04
C GLY A 49 -9.90 -3.41 20.24
N PRO A 50 -9.76 -4.04 21.41
CA PRO A 50 -8.77 -5.09 21.62
C PRO A 50 -8.92 -6.22 20.59
N GLY A 51 -7.82 -6.61 19.95
CA GLY A 51 -7.80 -7.65 18.92
C GLY A 51 -8.04 -7.13 17.49
N ASP A 52 -8.47 -5.89 17.30
CA ASP A 52 -8.48 -5.26 15.98
C ASP A 52 -7.05 -4.93 15.52
N VAL A 53 -6.81 -4.97 14.21
CA VAL A 53 -5.52 -4.67 13.58
C VAL A 53 -5.69 -3.56 12.56
N LEU A 54 -4.95 -2.46 12.73
CA LEU A 54 -4.79 -1.46 11.69
C LEU A 54 -3.73 -1.93 10.69
N VAL A 55 -4.10 -2.08 9.42
CA VAL A 55 -3.17 -2.37 8.33
C VAL A 55 -2.98 -1.12 7.48
N VAL A 56 -1.72 -0.77 7.26
CA VAL A 56 -1.31 0.36 6.42
C VAL A 56 -0.39 -0.17 5.33
N GLU A 57 -0.87 -0.13 4.09
CA GLU A 57 -0.07 -0.46 2.92
C GLU A 57 0.47 0.85 2.32
N THR A 58 1.79 0.98 2.28
CA THR A 58 2.43 2.17 1.72
C THR A 58 2.36 2.13 0.20
N PRO A 59 2.14 3.28 -0.47
CA PRO A 59 2.18 3.33 -1.94
C PRO A 59 3.55 2.94 -2.48
N GLY A 60 3.59 2.35 -3.67
CA GLY A 60 4.83 2.07 -4.39
C GLY A 60 5.42 3.34 -5.03
N GLY A 61 6.69 3.32 -5.41
CA GLY A 61 7.30 4.39 -6.20
C GLY A 61 6.87 4.37 -7.66
N GLY A 62 6.83 5.54 -8.32
CA GLY A 62 6.70 5.59 -9.78
C GLY A 62 8.01 5.21 -10.46
N GLY A 63 7.92 4.52 -11.60
CA GLY A 63 9.06 4.07 -12.37
C GLY A 63 9.82 5.20 -13.07
N TYR A 64 11.05 4.93 -13.47
CA TYR A 64 11.86 5.82 -14.31
C TYR A 64 12.25 5.14 -15.62
N GLY A 65 12.05 5.83 -16.74
CA GLY A 65 12.35 5.29 -18.07
C GLY A 65 11.26 4.35 -18.58
N PRO A 66 11.18 4.10 -19.89
CA PRO A 66 10.21 3.16 -20.45
C PRO A 66 10.45 1.75 -19.88
N PRO A 67 9.37 0.97 -19.63
CA PRO A 67 9.53 -0.41 -19.19
C PRO A 67 10.34 -1.21 -20.22
N PRO A 68 11.12 -2.22 -19.78
CA PRO A 68 11.83 -3.11 -20.69
C PRO A 68 10.86 -3.70 -21.72
N ARG A 69 11.33 -3.84 -22.97
CA ARG A 69 10.49 -4.31 -24.09
C ARG A 69 10.23 -5.83 -24.07
N ASP A 70 10.94 -6.54 -23.21
CA ASP A 70 10.75 -7.97 -22.93
C ASP A 70 10.42 -8.14 -21.45
N ASN A 71 9.64 -9.18 -21.12
CA ASN A 71 9.28 -9.61 -19.75
C ASN A 71 10.49 -10.04 -18.89
N ASP A 72 11.71 -9.58 -19.20
CA ASP A 72 12.86 -9.70 -18.33
C ASP A 72 12.56 -8.89 -17.08
N GLN A 73 12.10 -9.61 -16.06
CA GLN A 73 11.69 -9.10 -14.76
C GLN A 73 12.77 -8.20 -14.19
N ALA A 74 12.60 -6.89 -14.36
CA ALA A 74 13.28 -5.92 -13.55
C ALA A 74 12.72 -6.03 -12.13
N GLY A 75 13.33 -6.88 -11.30
CA GLY A 75 13.16 -6.86 -9.84
C GLY A 75 12.38 -8.01 -9.21
N GLU A 76 12.58 -9.26 -9.61
CA GLU A 76 12.36 -10.37 -8.66
C GLU A 76 13.55 -10.42 -7.68
N GLU A 77 13.54 -9.53 -6.68
CA GLU A 77 14.24 -9.82 -5.44
C GLU A 77 13.23 -10.54 -4.53
N THR A 78 13.26 -11.87 -4.54
CA THR A 78 12.52 -12.68 -3.56
C THR A 78 13.07 -12.34 -2.18
N ASP A 79 12.34 -11.54 -1.42
CA ASP A 79 12.64 -11.29 -0.02
C ASP A 79 12.31 -12.55 0.79
N ASP A 80 13.22 -13.51 0.76
CA ASP A 80 13.23 -14.72 1.60
C ASP A 80 13.63 -14.37 3.06
N LEU A 81 13.08 -13.29 3.62
CA LEU A 81 13.18 -13.01 5.06
C LEU A 81 12.21 -13.91 5.84
N ARG A 82 12.50 -15.21 5.85
CA ARG A 82 12.08 -16.08 6.96
C ARG A 82 12.96 -15.76 8.16
N ALA A 83 12.47 -14.88 9.02
CA ALA A 83 12.97 -14.79 10.40
C ALA A 83 12.66 -16.11 11.13
N HIS A 84 13.71 -16.87 11.44
CA HIS A 84 13.68 -17.96 12.41
C HIS A 84 13.74 -17.41 13.83
#